data_AF-I0EKL9-F1
#
_entry.id   AF-I0EKL9-F1
#
_cell.length_a   1.000
_cell.length_b   1.000
_cell.length_c   1.000
_cell.angle_alpha   90.00
_cell.angle_beta   90.00
_cell.angle_gamma   90.00
#
_symmetry.space_group_name_H-M   'P 1'
#
loop_
_entity.id
_entity.type
_entity.pdbx_description
1 polymer ?
#
loop_
_entity_poly.entity_id
_entity_poly.type
_entity_poly.pdbx_seq_one_letter_code
_entity_poly.pdbx_strand_id
1 'polypeptide(L)'
;MLATNDLVMIVLGAILLVLVCLVGYLYFKEKEFYHKMRRLEKTLDESYQENYVHSKRLKELEGRLENVAIEQNGKDDSALRTTLSHLYNQLQEIQKSMDKERDYLEEKIIVLENKFKDMGHYAGSDEINEKQVLKMYQNGFSVESISKEFKVSKGEIEFILNMAGLK
;
A
#
# COMPACT_ATOMS: atom_id res chain seq x y z
N MET A 1 22.60 -35.24 39.83
CA MET A 1 22.31 -35.71 38.46
C MET A 1 20.82 -35.55 38.25
N LEU A 2 20.38 -34.57 37.44
CA LEU A 2 18.97 -34.55 37.00
C LEU A 2 18.76 -35.82 36.16
N ALA A 3 17.71 -36.57 36.46
CA ALA A 3 17.41 -37.77 35.70
C ALA A 3 17.13 -37.37 34.26
N THR A 4 17.55 -38.19 33.30
CA THR A 4 17.25 -38.01 31.87
C THR A 4 15.75 -37.80 31.62
N ASN A 5 14.89 -38.39 32.47
CA ASN A 5 13.44 -38.18 32.44
C ASN A 5 13.01 -36.74 32.74
N ASP A 6 13.67 -36.06 33.67
CA ASP A 6 13.35 -34.66 34.01
C ASP A 6 13.73 -33.72 32.87
N LEU A 7 14.86 -34.00 32.21
CA LEU A 7 15.32 -33.24 31.05
C LEU A 7 14.39 -33.43 29.84
N VAL A 8 13.90 -34.66 29.61
CA VAL A 8 12.90 -34.93 28.56
C VAL A 8 11.59 -34.22 28.84
N MET A 9 11.09 -34.19 30.09
CA MET A 9 9.87 -33.45 30.42
C MET A 9 10.00 -31.94 30.21
N ILE A 10 11.15 -31.34 30.55
CA ILE A 10 11.39 -29.90 30.34
C ILE A 10 11.41 -29.57 28.84
N VAL A 11 12.09 -30.39 28.03
CA VAL A 11 12.16 -30.20 26.57
C VAL A 11 10.77 -30.33 25.95
N LEU A 12 9.97 -31.32 26.37
CA LEU A 12 8.63 -31.53 25.85
C LEU A 12 7.69 -30.38 26.21
N GLY A 13 7.81 -29.83 27.43
CA GLY A 13 7.09 -28.63 27.85
C GLY A 13 7.47 -27.38 27.05
N ALA A 14 8.76 -27.19 26.75
CA ALA A 14 9.24 -26.07 25.94
C ALA A 14 8.70 -26.14 24.50
N ILE A 15 8.69 -27.33 23.90
CA ILE A 15 8.13 -27.54 22.55
C ILE A 15 6.63 -27.20 22.54
N LEU A 16 5.89 -27.64 23.55
CA LEU A 16 4.45 -27.40 23.65
C LEU A 16 4.14 -25.90 23.82
N LEU A 17 4.94 -25.18 24.61
CA LEU A 17 4.83 -23.73 24.78
C LEU A 17 5.08 -22.98 23.47
N VAL A 18 6.14 -23.35 22.73
CA VAL A 18 6.44 -22.76 21.41
C VAL A 18 5.29 -22.99 20.44
N LEU A 19 4.70 -24.19 20.44
CA LEU A 19 3.57 -24.54 19.58
C LEU A 19 2.34 -23.69 19.89
N VAL A 20 2.02 -23.50 21.17
CA VAL A 20 0.92 -22.63 21.62
C VAL A 20 1.17 -21.17 21.25
N CYS A 21 2.39 -20.66 21.45
CA CYS A 21 2.76 -19.31 21.01
C CYS A 21 2.63 -19.12 19.50
N LEU A 22 3.02 -20.13 18.71
CA LEU A 22 2.95 -20.09 17.26
C LEU A 22 1.50 -20.08 16.77
N VAL A 23 0.63 -20.91 17.35
CA VAL A 23 -0.81 -20.91 17.05
C VAL A 23 -1.45 -19.57 17.45
N GLY A 24 -1.11 -19.03 18.63
CA GLY A 24 -1.60 -17.72 19.06
C GLY A 24 -1.14 -16.60 18.13
N TYR A 25 0.11 -16.62 17.69
CA TYR A 25 0.65 -15.68 16.72
C TYR A 25 -0.05 -15.77 15.37
N LEU A 26 -0.28 -16.97 14.85
CA LEU A 26 -1.04 -17.17 13.60
C LEU A 26 -2.46 -16.64 13.71
N TYR A 27 -3.15 -16.87 14.84
CA TYR A 27 -4.51 -16.36 15.05
C TYR A 27 -4.56 -14.82 15.12
N PHE A 28 -3.56 -14.21 15.77
CA PHE A 28 -3.44 -12.75 15.79
C PHE A 28 -3.11 -12.19 14.40
N LYS A 29 -2.21 -12.86 13.67
CA LYS A 29 -1.82 -12.52 12.30
C LYS A 29 -2.99 -12.66 11.33
N GLU A 30 -3.82 -13.70 11.48
CA GLU A 30 -5.04 -13.90 10.70
C GLU A 30 -6.06 -12.78 10.93
N LYS A 31 -6.22 -12.29 12.17
CA LYS A 31 -7.07 -11.12 12.44
C LYS A 31 -6.59 -9.87 11.71
N GLU A 32 -5.28 -9.64 11.66
CA GLU A 32 -4.71 -8.53 10.91
C GLU A 32 -4.90 -8.69 9.40
N PHE A 33 -4.75 -9.90 8.86
CA PHE A 33 -5.03 -10.19 7.46
C PHE A 33 -6.51 -10.01 7.11
N TYR A 34 -7.43 -10.45 7.97
CA TYR A 34 -8.87 -10.30 7.76
C TYR A 34 -9.29 -8.83 7.74
N HIS A 35 -8.68 -7.99 8.59
CA HIS A 35 -8.94 -6.55 8.60
C HIS A 35 -8.46 -5.85 7.33
N LYS A 36 -7.30 -6.28 6.79
CA LYS A 36 -6.76 -5.77 5.52
C LYS A 36 -7.59 -6.26 4.33
N MET A 37 -8.03 -7.53 4.32
CA MET A 37 -8.87 -8.11 3.28
C MET A 37 -10.24 -7.43 3.19
N ARG A 38 -10.87 -7.12 4.33
CA ARG A 38 -12.17 -6.44 4.38
C ARG A 38 -12.13 -5.00 3.84
N ARG A 39 -10.99 -4.31 3.97
CA ARG A 39 -10.79 -2.99 3.35
C ARG A 39 -10.60 -3.11 1.84
N LEU A 40 -9.83 -4.09 1.39
CA LEU A 40 -9.65 -4.38 -0.04
C LEU A 40 -10.98 -4.76 -0.71
N GLU A 41 -11.79 -5.59 -0.05
CA GLU A 41 -13.11 -6.00 -0.53
C GLU A 41 -14.04 -4.80 -0.68
N LYS A 42 -14.04 -3.86 0.28
CA LYS A 42 -14.87 -2.65 0.21
C LYS A 42 -14.44 -1.71 -0.95
N THR A 43 -13.14 -1.56 -1.18
CA THR A 43 -12.63 -0.77 -2.31
C THR A 43 -12.87 -1.47 -3.66
N LEU A 44 -12.85 -2.80 -3.69
CA LEU A 44 -13.16 -3.58 -4.88
C LEU A 44 -14.65 -3.47 -5.24
N ASP A 45 -15.53 -3.51 -4.25
CA ASP A 45 -16.98 -3.43 -4.42
C ASP A 45 -17.41 -2.03 -4.92
N GLU A 46 -16.82 -0.97 -4.36
CA GLU A 46 -17.02 0.42 -4.84
C GLU A 46 -16.52 0.59 -6.29
N SER A 47 -15.37 -0.01 -6.63
CA SER A 47 -14.81 0.04 -7.99
C SER A 47 -15.64 -0.74 -9.01
N TYR A 48 -16.17 -1.91 -8.64
CA TYR A 48 -17.05 -2.70 -9.51
C TYR A 48 -18.39 -2.00 -9.76
N GLN A 49 -18.93 -1.34 -8.73
CA GLN A 49 -20.18 -0.61 -8.84
C GLN A 49 -20.05 0.61 -9.77
N GLU A 50 -18.94 1.34 -9.70
CA GLU A 50 -18.66 2.43 -10.65
C GLU A 50 -18.49 1.90 -12.07
N ASN A 51 -17.73 0.82 -12.26
CA ASN A 51 -17.51 0.24 -13.59
C ASN A 51 -18.83 -0.27 -14.23
N TYR A 52 -19.73 -0.84 -13.43
CA TYR A 52 -21.07 -1.23 -13.90
C TYR A 52 -21.92 -0.03 -14.32
N VAL A 53 -21.87 1.08 -13.58
CA VAL A 53 -22.57 2.32 -13.94
C VAL A 53 -22.01 2.93 -15.22
N HIS A 54 -20.69 2.93 -15.41
CA HIS A 54 -20.06 3.38 -16.64
C HIS A 54 -20.43 2.50 -17.84
N SER A 55 -20.40 1.18 -17.68
CA SER A 55 -20.79 0.23 -18.73
C SER A 55 -22.28 0.35 -19.08
N LYS A 56 -23.15 0.56 -18.08
CA LYS A 56 -24.59 0.79 -18.32
C LYS A 56 -24.85 2.11 -19.05
N ARG A 57 -24.15 3.18 -18.70
CA ARG A 57 -24.23 4.47 -19.41
C ARG A 57 -23.76 4.35 -20.85
N LEU A 58 -22.67 3.60 -21.11
CA LEU A 58 -22.20 3.33 -22.47
C LEU A 58 -23.25 2.58 -23.29
N LYS A 59 -23.87 1.53 -22.71
CA LYS A 59 -24.91 0.75 -23.39
C LYS A 59 -26.19 1.55 -23.65
N GLU A 60 -26.53 2.47 -22.75
CA GLU A 60 -27.66 3.39 -22.92
C GLU A 60 -27.37 4.46 -23.97
N LEU A 61 -26.14 4.98 -24.04
CA LEU A 61 -25.68 5.86 -25.11
C LEU A 61 -25.69 5.17 -26.47
N GLU A 62 -25.24 3.91 -26.55
CA GLU A 62 -25.23 3.11 -27.77
C GLU A 62 -26.66 2.79 -28.24
N GLY A 63 -27.55 2.41 -27.33
CA GLY A 63 -28.97 2.20 -27.65
C GLY A 63 -29.69 3.48 -28.06
N ARG A 64 -29.33 4.64 -27.50
CA ARG A 64 -29.87 5.93 -27.96
C ARG A 64 -29.30 6.33 -29.32
N LEU A 65 -28.04 6.00 -29.60
CA LEU A 65 -27.43 6.24 -30.90
C LEU A 65 -28.04 5.35 -31.99
N GLU A 66 -28.34 4.08 -31.69
CA GLU A 66 -29.00 3.16 -32.59
C GLU A 66 -30.45 3.57 -32.87
N ASN A 67 -31.21 3.99 -31.85
CA ASN A 67 -32.56 4.52 -32.04
C ASN A 67 -32.57 5.83 -32.85
N VAL A 68 -31.59 6.71 -32.65
CA VAL A 68 -31.42 7.93 -33.45
C VAL A 68 -31.03 7.61 -34.90
N ALA A 69 -30.21 6.58 -35.12
CA ALA A 69 -29.85 6.12 -36.46
C ALA A 69 -31.05 5.50 -37.21
N ILE A 70 -31.95 4.84 -36.49
CA ILE A 70 -33.20 4.27 -37.05
C ILE A 70 -34.22 5.37 -37.36
N GLU A 71 -34.36 6.41 -36.52
CA GLU A 71 -35.21 7.58 -36.81
C GLU A 71 -34.67 8.47 -37.96
N GLN A 72 -33.35 8.50 -38.17
CA GLN A 72 -32.69 9.28 -39.22
C GLN A 72 -32.97 8.79 -40.65
N ASN A 73 -33.38 7.54 -40.84
CA ASN A 73 -33.68 7.02 -42.17
C ASN A 73 -35.00 7.63 -42.75
N GLY A 74 -35.71 8.44 -41.96
CA GLY A 74 -37.02 8.99 -42.32
C GLY A 74 -37.08 10.50 -42.60
N LYS A 75 -36.32 11.38 -41.93
CA LYS A 75 -36.56 12.83 -41.99
C LYS A 75 -35.32 13.72 -41.75
N ASP A 76 -35.10 14.61 -42.72
CA ASP A 76 -34.46 15.94 -42.66
C ASP A 76 -32.96 16.08 -42.33
N ASP A 77 -32.22 16.42 -43.38
CA ASP A 77 -30.78 16.77 -43.45
C ASP A 77 -30.37 18.00 -42.58
N SER A 78 -31.35 18.80 -42.13
CA SER A 78 -31.13 19.98 -41.30
C SER A 78 -31.04 19.66 -39.80
N ALA A 79 -31.75 18.62 -39.34
CA ALA A 79 -31.68 18.15 -37.95
C ALA A 79 -30.31 17.51 -37.67
N LEU A 80 -29.80 16.72 -38.62
CA LEU A 80 -28.49 16.06 -38.59
C LEU A 80 -27.33 17.02 -38.28
N ARG A 81 -27.27 18.17 -38.96
CA ARG A 81 -26.21 19.16 -38.74
C ARG A 81 -26.27 19.78 -37.35
N THR A 82 -27.47 19.91 -36.80
CA THR A 82 -27.69 20.46 -35.45
C THR A 82 -27.34 19.43 -34.38
N THR A 83 -27.69 18.15 -34.57
CA THR A 83 -27.33 17.06 -33.66
C THR A 83 -25.83 16.78 -33.69
N LEU A 84 -25.18 16.82 -34.85
CA LEU A 84 -23.72 16.71 -34.96
C LEU A 84 -23.00 17.87 -34.27
N SER A 85 -23.50 19.09 -34.42
CA SER A 85 -22.96 20.26 -33.71
C SER A 85 -23.08 20.10 -32.19
N HIS A 86 -24.23 19.59 -31.73
CA HIS A 86 -24.45 19.34 -30.31
C HIS A 86 -23.56 18.21 -29.76
N LEU A 87 -23.37 17.14 -30.53
CA LEU A 87 -22.45 16.05 -30.20
C LEU A 87 -20.99 16.52 -30.19
N TYR A 88 -20.59 17.39 -31.12
CA TYR A 88 -19.26 17.97 -31.15
C TYR A 88 -18.99 18.84 -29.93
N ASN A 89 -19.97 19.66 -29.53
CA ASN A 89 -19.89 20.46 -28.31
C ASN A 89 -19.83 19.59 -27.06
N GLN A 90 -20.63 18.51 -27.00
CA GLN A 90 -20.57 17.55 -25.89
C GLN A 90 -19.24 16.79 -25.86
N LEU A 91 -18.67 16.41 -27.01
CA LEU A 91 -17.35 15.79 -27.08
C LEU A 91 -16.27 16.75 -26.59
N GLN A 92 -16.36 18.02 -26.97
CA GLN A 92 -15.43 19.06 -26.55
C GLN A 92 -15.55 19.35 -25.04
N GLU A 93 -16.74 19.25 -24.48
CA GLU A 93 -17.00 19.37 -23.04
C GLU A 93 -16.46 18.16 -22.27
N ILE A 94 -16.64 16.94 -22.80
CA ILE A 94 -16.02 15.71 -22.27
C ILE A 94 -14.49 15.80 -22.35
N GLN A 95 -13.94 16.31 -23.45
CA GLN A 95 -12.50 16.46 -23.61
C GLN A 95 -11.95 17.45 -22.57
N LYS A 96 -12.64 18.57 -22.35
CA LYS A 96 -12.32 19.51 -21.26
C LYS A 96 -12.49 18.91 -19.86
N SER A 97 -13.49 18.05 -19.63
CA SER A 97 -13.65 17.39 -18.32
C SER A 97 -12.54 16.37 -18.08
N MET A 98 -12.15 15.65 -19.13
CA MET A 98 -11.08 14.66 -19.08
C MET A 98 -9.71 15.31 -18.86
N ASP A 99 -9.45 16.48 -19.45
CA ASP A 99 -8.25 17.27 -19.18
C ASP A 99 -8.23 17.77 -17.73
N LYS A 100 -9.36 18.25 -17.20
CA LYS A 100 -9.47 18.63 -15.78
C LYS A 100 -9.29 17.45 -14.82
N GLU A 101 -9.80 16.29 -15.17
CA GLU A 101 -9.60 15.06 -14.39
C GLU A 101 -8.14 14.62 -14.43
N ARG A 102 -7.46 14.77 -15.56
CA ARG A 102 -6.01 14.53 -15.67
C ARG A 102 -5.21 15.47 -14.78
N ASP A 103 -5.48 16.77 -14.83
CA ASP A 103 -4.82 17.75 -13.98
C ASP A 103 -5.03 17.44 -12.49
N TYR A 104 -6.26 17.05 -12.11
CA TYR A 104 -6.58 16.64 -10.74
C TYR A 104 -5.87 15.36 -10.31
N LEU A 105 -5.74 14.38 -11.20
CA LEU A 105 -5.01 13.14 -10.94
C LEU A 105 -3.51 13.40 -10.83
N GLU A 106 -2.95 14.28 -11.66
CA GLU A 106 -1.54 14.69 -11.59
C GLU A 106 -1.25 15.42 -10.27
N GLU A 107 -2.11 16.37 -9.85
CA GLU A 107 -2.01 17.01 -8.55
C GLU A 107 -2.07 15.99 -7.41
N LYS A 108 -2.98 15.02 -7.48
CA LYS A 108 -3.07 13.95 -6.47
C LYS A 108 -1.85 13.04 -6.45
N ILE A 109 -1.29 12.71 -7.61
CA ILE A 109 -0.05 11.93 -7.71
C ILE A 109 1.09 12.70 -7.07
N ILE A 110 1.25 13.99 -7.36
CA ILE A 110 2.28 14.85 -6.74
C ILE A 110 2.11 14.91 -5.21
N VAL A 111 0.88 15.05 -4.73
CA VAL A 111 0.59 15.04 -3.29
C VAL A 111 0.92 13.67 -2.67
N LEU A 112 0.62 12.57 -3.37
CA LEU A 112 0.98 11.23 -2.95
C LEU A 112 2.49 11.05 -2.93
N GLU A 113 3.20 11.42 -3.98
CA GLU A 113 4.65 11.36 -4.09
C GLU A 113 5.33 12.16 -2.98
N ASN A 114 4.84 13.36 -2.68
CA ASN A 114 5.34 14.14 -1.55
C ASN A 114 5.07 13.45 -0.21
N LYS A 115 3.87 12.89 0.00
CA LYS A 115 3.56 12.10 1.21
C LYS A 115 4.42 10.84 1.31
N PHE A 116 4.73 10.19 0.19
CA PHE A 116 5.62 9.02 0.13
C PHE A 116 7.08 9.41 0.36
N LYS A 117 7.54 10.55 -0.15
CA LYS A 117 8.87 11.10 0.09
C LYS A 117 9.05 11.48 1.55
N ASP A 118 8.05 12.12 2.15
CA ASP A 118 8.03 12.44 3.58
C ASP A 118 8.02 11.15 4.42
N MET A 119 7.26 10.13 4.01
CA MET A 119 7.25 8.82 4.67
C MET A 119 8.58 8.06 4.49
N GLY A 120 9.26 8.24 3.35
CA GLY A 120 10.62 7.75 3.11
C GLY A 120 11.67 8.46 3.98
N HIS A 121 11.48 9.75 4.28
CA HIS A 121 12.32 10.48 5.23
C HIS A 121 12.11 10.05 6.69
N TYR A 122 10.93 9.55 7.04
CA TYR A 122 10.69 8.88 8.34
C TYR A 122 11.18 7.42 8.39
N ALA A 123 11.42 6.78 7.25
CA ALA A 123 11.95 5.43 7.17
C ALA A 123 13.50 5.36 7.07
N GLY A 124 14.20 6.49 6.94
CA GLY A 124 15.63 6.50 6.62
C GLY A 124 16.42 7.69 7.17
N SER A 125 16.26 8.06 8.44
CA SER A 125 17.12 9.09 9.07
C SER A 125 17.47 8.87 10.55
N ASP A 126 17.34 7.64 11.04
CA ASP A 126 18.09 7.15 12.22
C ASP A 126 18.80 5.84 11.86
N GLU A 127 19.22 5.71 10.59
CA GLU A 127 20.04 4.59 10.14
C GLU A 127 21.40 4.72 10.83
N ILE A 128 21.56 3.94 11.89
CA ILE A 128 22.80 3.84 12.65
C ILE A 128 23.95 3.68 11.65
N ASN A 129 24.84 4.67 11.58
CA ASN A 129 26.04 4.54 10.77
C ASN A 129 26.94 3.48 11.42
N GLU A 130 26.81 2.23 10.98
CA GLU A 130 27.54 1.05 11.51
C GLU A 130 29.05 1.31 11.58
N LYS A 131 29.59 2.02 10.57
CA LYS A 131 31.01 2.42 10.52
C LYS A 131 31.41 3.37 11.64
N GLN A 132 30.51 4.25 12.07
CA GLN A 132 30.75 5.20 13.14
C GLN A 132 30.67 4.51 14.51
N VAL A 133 29.69 3.60 14.69
CA VAL A 133 29.60 2.71 15.87
C VAL A 133 30.87 1.88 16.03
N LEU A 134 31.37 1.28 14.94
CA LEU A 134 32.59 0.48 14.95
C LEU A 134 33.81 1.30 15.36
N LYS A 135 33.94 2.52 14.83
CA LYS A 135 35.03 3.43 15.16
C LYS A 135 34.99 3.86 16.63
N MET A 136 33.82 4.16 17.18
CA MET A 136 33.67 4.48 18.60
C MET A 136 34.03 3.29 19.48
N TYR A 137 33.60 2.09 19.12
CA TYR A 137 33.97 0.90 19.88
C TYR A 137 35.49 0.63 19.85
N GLN A 138 36.12 0.76 18.68
CA GLN A 138 37.57 0.62 18.52
C GLN A 138 38.36 1.71 19.28
N ASN A 139 37.78 2.89 19.47
CA ASN A 139 38.35 3.96 20.29
C ASN A 139 38.18 3.73 21.81
N GLY A 140 37.60 2.60 22.22
CA GLY A 140 37.48 2.21 23.63
C GLY A 140 36.17 2.65 24.31
N PHE A 141 35.17 3.11 23.56
CA PHE A 141 33.86 3.45 24.14
C PHE A 141 33.04 2.19 24.45
N SER A 142 32.36 2.19 25.60
CA SER A 142 31.48 1.09 25.98
C SER A 142 30.18 1.07 25.18
N VAL A 143 29.57 -0.12 25.06
CA VAL A 143 28.28 -0.33 24.39
C VAL A 143 27.19 0.57 25.00
N GLU A 144 27.20 0.80 26.32
CA GLU A 144 26.30 1.77 26.97
C GLU A 144 26.42 3.18 26.42
N SER A 145 27.65 3.67 26.24
CA SER A 145 27.90 5.05 25.82
C SER A 145 27.48 5.25 24.37
N ILE A 146 27.80 4.28 23.51
CA ILE A 146 27.41 4.27 22.10
C ILE A 146 25.88 4.19 21.97
N SER A 147 25.22 3.33 22.75
CA SER A 147 23.75 3.19 22.72
C SER A 147 23.03 4.51 23.09
N LYS A 148 23.57 5.27 24.05
CA LYS A 148 23.03 6.58 24.43
C LYS A 148 23.28 7.65 23.38
N GLU A 149 24.43 7.61 22.70
CA GLU A 149 24.81 8.58 21.68
C GLU A 149 24.00 8.43 20.39
N PHE A 150 23.80 7.18 19.96
CA PHE A 150 22.99 6.85 18.78
C PHE A 150 21.50 6.65 19.11
N LYS A 151 21.08 6.84 20.38
CA LYS A 151 19.70 6.68 20.88
C LYS A 151 19.04 5.35 20.53
N VAL A 152 19.85 4.29 20.48
CA VAL A 152 19.45 2.95 20.05
C VAL A 152 19.64 1.97 21.18
N SER A 153 18.95 0.83 21.13
CA SER A 153 19.04 -0.15 22.19
C SER A 153 20.44 -0.77 22.24
N LYS A 154 20.86 -1.20 23.43
CA LYS A 154 22.16 -1.91 23.58
C LYS A 154 22.24 -3.14 22.67
N GLY A 155 21.12 -3.83 22.47
CA GLY A 155 21.05 -5.03 21.62
C GLY A 155 21.34 -4.74 20.15
N GLU A 156 20.93 -3.59 19.62
CA GLU A 156 21.24 -3.18 18.24
C GLU A 156 22.73 -2.89 18.05
N ILE A 157 23.37 -2.23 19.03
CA ILE A 157 24.81 -1.99 19.00
C ILE A 157 25.60 -3.31 19.10
N GLU A 158 25.19 -4.23 19.99
CA GLU A 158 25.80 -5.56 20.09
C GLU A 158 25.64 -6.37 18.80
N PHE A 159 24.48 -6.27 18.14
CA PHE A 159 24.24 -6.93 16.87
C PHE A 159 25.20 -6.43 15.77
N ILE A 160 25.36 -5.10 15.65
CA ILE A 160 26.29 -4.49 14.69
C ILE A 160 27.74 -4.90 14.98
N LEU A 161 28.15 -4.93 16.26
CA LEU A 161 29.49 -5.36 16.67
C LEU A 161 29.77 -6.83 16.37
N ASN A 162 28.79 -7.70 16.59
CA ASN A 162 28.87 -9.12 16.27
C ASN A 162 28.94 -9.35 14.75
N MET A 163 28.17 -8.59 13.97
CA MET A 163 28.22 -8.66 12.51
C MET A 163 29.57 -8.21 11.95
N ALA A 164 30.23 -7.25 12.62
CA ALA A 164 31.57 -6.78 12.28
C ALA A 164 32.71 -7.66 12.82
N GLY A 165 32.40 -8.73 13.58
CA GLY A 165 33.38 -9.68 14.10
C GLY A 165 34.28 -9.15 15.22
N LEU A 166 33.83 -8.11 15.95
CA LEU A 166 34.58 -7.55 17.09
C LEU A 166 34.17 -8.14 18.44
N LYS A 167 33.14 -9.00 18.49
CA LYS A 167 32.66 -9.71 19.68
C LYS A 167 32.01 -11.03 19.30
#